data_AF-A0A3D3TJQ7-F1
#
_entry.id   AF-A0A3D3TJQ7-F1
#
_cell.length_a   1.000
_cell.length_b   1.000
_cell.length_c   1.000
_cell.angle_alpha   90.00
_cell.angle_beta   90.00
_cell.angle_gamma   90.00
#
_symmetry.space_group_name_H-M   'P 1'
#
loop_
_entity.id
_entity.type
_entity.pdbx_description
1 polymer ?
#
loop_
_entity_poly.entity_id
_entity_poly.type
_entity_poly.pdbx_seq_one_letter_code
_entity_poly.pdbx_strand_id
1 'polypeptide(L)'
;DPLETVKIFSRDGLFAQFLVDSHELDLSIRANIETGFQYFFIYVKGSDGEEAVSSPIWFQRSNPVHLYNPSAYPESVKPGENLTLSFQISNLSTEEASSMIQITNLSGEIYSETVMLEKFESKIVNLQRTVEAHDGVISFFLDSVPYSSIKLNIRSKDSLNVLLDRSHVNYASDRRGKFEALLEENGHKYSTADRIFKEGELNTIDVLIIPLPGAGGSFERLKMLMPQQAEIIKQFVLNGGTLIITGSGDEISSDVLATYNKLIEEMGISNRYEATITGEETELDGILFDGLSDLQGESIDHEYGQGRVFLFPGDPFTDDVIDHNSELIYRLFR
;
A
#
# COMPACT_ATOMS: atom_id res chain seq x y z
N ASP A 1 46.63 0.05 9.84
CA ASP A 1 46.66 0.63 11.21
C ASP A 1 46.14 -0.36 12.24
N PRO A 2 46.34 -0.15 13.57
CA PRO A 2 45.76 -1.05 14.56
C PRO A 2 44.24 -0.97 14.47
N LEU A 3 43.60 -2.14 14.54
CA LEU A 3 42.16 -2.25 14.59
C LEU A 3 41.68 -1.57 15.87
N GLU A 4 40.68 -0.70 15.76
CA GLU A 4 40.03 -0.04 16.91
C GLU A 4 38.77 -0.83 17.29
N THR A 5 37.95 -1.20 16.29
CA THR A 5 36.69 -1.90 16.52
C THR A 5 36.47 -2.97 15.46
N VAL A 6 36.02 -4.15 15.91
CA VAL A 6 35.54 -5.23 15.05
C VAL A 6 34.09 -5.54 15.44
N LYS A 7 33.19 -5.49 14.48
CA LYS A 7 31.76 -5.84 14.62
C LYS A 7 31.45 -7.00 13.71
N ILE A 8 30.64 -7.92 14.21
CA ILE A 8 30.09 -9.03 13.43
C ILE A 8 28.59 -8.80 13.36
N PHE A 9 28.08 -8.76 12.15
CA PHE A 9 26.66 -8.64 11.87
C PHE A 9 26.13 -9.97 11.39
N SER A 10 24.90 -10.30 11.80
CA SER A 10 24.10 -11.38 11.24
C SER A 10 22.90 -10.82 10.49
N ARG A 11 22.06 -11.70 9.92
CA ARG A 11 20.76 -11.31 9.35
C ARG A 11 19.88 -10.52 10.34
N ASP A 12 20.04 -10.80 11.63
CA ASP A 12 19.19 -10.25 12.68
C ASP A 12 19.79 -8.97 13.32
N GLY A 13 20.94 -8.49 12.82
CA GLY A 13 21.58 -7.24 13.25
C GLY A 13 22.98 -7.46 13.84
N LEU A 14 23.38 -6.62 14.80
CA LEU A 14 24.70 -6.73 15.45
C LEU A 14 24.75 -8.01 16.30
N PHE A 15 25.63 -8.94 15.92
CA PHE A 15 25.82 -10.22 16.59
C PHE A 15 26.90 -10.15 17.68
N ALA A 16 28.02 -9.47 17.40
CA ALA A 16 29.10 -9.28 18.38
C ALA A 16 29.90 -8.00 18.08
N GLN A 17 30.52 -7.43 19.11
CA GLN A 17 31.42 -6.29 18.97
C GLN A 17 32.63 -6.45 19.90
N PHE A 18 33.81 -6.10 19.39
CA PHE A 18 35.08 -6.15 20.09
C PHE A 18 35.79 -4.81 19.93
N LEU A 19 36.34 -4.31 21.03
CA LEU A 19 37.33 -3.24 21.01
C LEU A 19 38.70 -3.91 20.91
N VAL A 20 39.53 -3.38 20.00
CA VAL A 20 40.81 -3.96 19.65
C VAL A 20 41.86 -2.86 19.76
N ASP A 21 43.09 -3.24 20.09
CA ASP A 21 44.27 -2.36 20.07
C ASP A 21 45.47 -3.18 19.54
N SER A 22 45.27 -3.74 18.34
CA SER A 22 46.18 -4.69 17.71
C SER A 22 46.01 -4.63 16.20
N HIS A 23 47.08 -4.92 15.46
CA HIS A 23 47.03 -5.04 14.00
C HIS A 23 46.38 -6.35 13.54
N GLU A 24 46.29 -7.35 14.41
CA GLU A 24 45.73 -8.66 14.13
C GLU A 24 44.75 -9.07 15.24
N LEU A 25 43.69 -9.75 14.84
CA LEU A 25 42.68 -10.29 15.73
C LEU A 25 42.25 -11.67 15.24
N ASP A 26 42.57 -12.70 16.01
CA ASP A 26 42.06 -14.06 15.82
C ASP A 26 40.87 -14.32 16.74
N LEU A 27 39.72 -14.63 16.15
CA LEU A 27 38.48 -14.95 16.87
C LEU A 27 37.97 -16.32 16.49
N SER A 28 37.52 -17.07 17.49
CA SER A 28 36.71 -18.28 17.30
C SER A 28 35.38 -18.07 17.99
N ILE A 29 34.29 -18.11 17.22
CA ILE A 29 32.95 -17.84 17.71
C ILE A 29 32.05 -19.02 17.38
N ARG A 30 31.29 -19.45 18.39
CA ARG A 30 30.26 -20.47 18.25
C ARG A 30 28.91 -19.77 18.14
N ALA A 31 28.24 -19.94 17.01
CA ALA A 31 26.87 -19.48 16.79
C ALA A 31 25.92 -20.68 16.85
N ASN A 32 24.78 -20.53 17.54
CA ASN A 32 23.68 -21.47 17.40
C ASN A 32 22.79 -20.99 16.25
N ILE A 33 22.69 -21.77 15.17
CA ILE A 33 21.88 -21.41 14.00
C ILE A 33 20.57 -22.20 14.11
N GLU A 34 19.53 -21.50 14.55
CA GLU A 34 18.20 -22.08 14.74
C GLU A 34 17.30 -21.91 13.51
N THR A 35 17.83 -21.30 12.44
CA THR A 35 17.10 -21.02 11.19
C THR A 35 17.64 -21.83 10.03
N GLY A 36 16.82 -22.01 8.99
CA GLY A 36 17.24 -22.70 7.77
C GLY A 36 18.32 -21.96 6.97
N PHE A 37 18.49 -20.67 7.26
CA PHE A 37 19.43 -19.77 6.60
C PHE A 37 19.89 -18.68 7.56
N GLN A 38 21.21 -18.42 7.58
CA GLN A 38 21.84 -17.33 8.33
C GLN A 38 23.06 -16.85 7.54
N TYR A 39 23.43 -15.58 7.70
CA TYR A 39 24.70 -15.09 7.21
C TYR A 39 25.40 -14.26 8.26
N PHE A 40 26.72 -14.17 8.16
CA PHE A 40 27.53 -13.30 8.97
C PHE A 40 28.48 -12.51 8.10
N PHE A 41 28.72 -11.24 8.43
CA PHE A 41 29.81 -10.47 7.85
C PHE A 41 30.50 -9.67 8.95
N ILE A 42 31.76 -9.33 8.69
CA ILE A 42 32.61 -8.61 9.63
C ILE A 42 32.78 -7.20 9.10
N TYR A 43 32.53 -6.22 9.98
CA TYR A 43 32.87 -4.82 9.78
C TYR A 43 34.04 -4.49 10.71
N VAL A 44 35.05 -3.82 10.18
CA VAL A 44 36.25 -3.45 10.92
C VAL A 44 36.53 -1.97 10.73
N LYS A 45 36.94 -1.31 11.81
CA LYS A 45 37.40 0.08 11.80
C LYS A 45 38.80 0.18 12.40
N GLY A 46 39.72 0.80 11.67
CA GLY A 46 41.08 1.12 12.10
C GLY A 46 41.12 2.40 12.95
N SER A 47 42.17 2.53 13.75
CA SER A 47 42.38 3.70 14.63
C SER A 47 42.64 5.01 13.86
N ASP A 48 42.99 4.90 12.58
CA ASP A 48 43.11 5.99 11.61
C ASP A 48 41.76 6.42 11.00
N GLY A 49 40.68 5.68 11.30
CA GLY A 49 39.34 5.89 10.78
C GLY A 49 39.02 5.13 9.50
N GLU A 50 39.93 4.32 8.96
CA GLU A 50 39.63 3.47 7.80
C GLU A 50 38.66 2.35 8.15
N GLU A 51 37.81 1.98 7.17
CA GLU A 51 36.75 0.99 7.36
C GLU A 51 36.85 -0.13 6.32
N ALA A 52 36.57 -1.36 6.73
CA ALA A 52 36.54 -2.53 5.86
C ALA A 52 35.36 -3.45 6.19
N VAL A 53 34.83 -4.12 5.16
CA VAL A 53 33.72 -5.09 5.29
C VAL A 53 34.09 -6.38 4.57
N SER A 54 33.84 -7.52 5.21
CA SER A 54 34.06 -8.84 4.61
C SER A 54 32.95 -9.23 3.64
N SER A 55 33.25 -10.16 2.73
CA SER A 55 32.18 -10.93 2.07
C SER A 55 31.33 -11.66 3.13
N PRO A 56 30.01 -11.80 2.90
CA PRO A 56 29.16 -12.57 3.79
C PRO A 56 29.52 -14.05 3.77
N ILE A 57 29.52 -14.66 4.96
CA ILE A 57 29.66 -16.10 5.18
C ILE A 57 28.26 -16.65 5.37
N TRP A 58 27.81 -17.45 4.41
CA TRP A 58 26.46 -18.02 4.39
C TRP A 58 26.45 -19.38 5.09
N PHE A 59 25.43 -19.58 5.93
CA PHE A 59 25.11 -20.83 6.56
C PHE A 59 23.72 -21.25 6.13
N GLN A 60 23.62 -22.47 5.62
CA GLN A 60 22.40 -23.03 5.09
C GLN A 60 22.21 -24.43 5.67
N ARG A 61 20.95 -24.78 5.98
CA ARG A 61 20.61 -26.12 6.45
C ARG A 61 21.07 -27.18 5.44
N SER A 62 21.42 -28.36 5.92
CA SER A 62 21.85 -29.48 5.08
C SER A 62 20.72 -30.13 4.24
N ASN A 63 19.45 -29.82 4.53
CA ASN A 63 18.33 -30.27 3.70
C ASN A 63 18.43 -29.55 2.34
N PRO A 64 18.33 -30.26 1.20
CA PRO A 64 18.48 -29.64 -0.12
C PRO A 64 17.32 -28.72 -0.54
N VAL A 65 16.18 -28.75 0.15
CA VAL A 65 15.02 -27.89 -0.13
C VAL A 65 15.09 -26.61 0.70
N HIS A 66 14.92 -25.48 0.03
CA HIS A 66 15.05 -24.15 0.63
C HIS A 66 13.97 -23.19 0.16
N LEU A 67 13.58 -22.29 1.05
CA LEU A 67 12.61 -21.23 0.82
C LEU A 67 13.32 -19.86 0.76
N TYR A 68 12.91 -19.03 -0.19
CA TYR A 68 13.47 -17.71 -0.44
C TYR A 68 12.39 -16.65 -0.64
N ASN A 69 12.77 -15.41 -0.36
CA ASN A 69 12.03 -14.20 -0.69
C ASN A 69 10.53 -14.26 -0.33
N PRO A 70 10.14 -14.68 0.89
CA PRO A 70 8.75 -14.58 1.28
C PRO A 70 8.33 -13.13 1.33
N SER A 71 7.15 -12.87 0.77
CA SER A 71 6.54 -11.56 0.65
C SER A 71 5.03 -11.70 0.76
N ALA A 72 4.37 -10.58 1.02
CA ALA A 72 2.92 -10.51 1.02
C ALA A 72 2.45 -9.27 0.31
N TYR A 73 1.34 -9.40 -0.42
CA TYR A 73 0.70 -8.29 -1.08
C TYR A 73 -0.82 -8.35 -0.92
N PRO A 74 -1.48 -7.24 -0.52
CA PRO A 74 -0.88 -5.98 -0.07
C PRO A 74 -0.29 -6.09 1.35
N GLU A 75 0.67 -5.23 1.71
CA GLU A 75 1.34 -5.25 3.03
C GLU A 75 0.49 -4.65 4.17
N SER A 76 -0.42 -3.72 3.80
CA SER A 76 -1.38 -3.08 4.70
C SER A 76 -2.80 -3.53 4.36
N VAL A 77 -3.43 -4.21 5.31
CA VAL A 77 -4.68 -4.95 5.15
C VAL A 77 -5.54 -4.83 6.41
N LYS A 78 -6.87 -4.94 6.26
CA LYS A 78 -7.81 -5.12 7.37
C LYS A 78 -8.41 -6.55 7.35
N PRO A 79 -8.91 -7.06 8.49
CA PRO A 79 -9.53 -8.39 8.53
C PRO A 79 -10.66 -8.54 7.51
N GLY A 80 -10.67 -9.66 6.78
CA GLY A 80 -11.61 -9.92 5.69
C GLY A 80 -11.10 -9.57 4.29
N GLU A 81 -10.01 -8.80 4.17
CA GLU A 81 -9.37 -8.54 2.87
C GLU A 81 -8.57 -9.73 2.35
N ASN A 82 -8.29 -9.72 1.04
CA ASN A 82 -7.46 -10.73 0.42
C ASN A 82 -5.97 -10.37 0.53
N LEU A 83 -5.17 -11.39 0.80
CA LEU A 83 -3.72 -11.34 0.89
C LEU A 83 -3.14 -12.44 0.01
N THR A 84 -2.13 -12.10 -0.78
CA THR A 84 -1.31 -13.08 -1.50
C THR A 84 0.03 -13.22 -0.81
N LEU A 85 0.33 -14.40 -0.28
CA LEU A 85 1.67 -14.76 0.17
C LEU A 85 2.44 -15.30 -1.04
N SER A 86 3.62 -14.76 -1.32
CA SER A 86 4.47 -15.21 -2.41
C SER A 86 5.86 -15.56 -1.90
N PHE A 87 6.38 -16.72 -2.28
CA PHE A 87 7.74 -17.14 -1.96
C PHE A 87 8.26 -18.09 -3.03
N GLN A 88 9.58 -18.22 -3.11
CA GLN A 88 10.24 -19.18 -3.97
C GLN A 88 10.69 -20.39 -3.16
N ILE A 89 10.53 -21.58 -3.72
CA ILE A 89 11.07 -22.82 -3.16
C ILE A 89 11.91 -23.54 -4.20
N SER A 90 13.07 -24.05 -3.79
CA SER A 90 13.95 -24.79 -4.70
C SER A 90 14.58 -26.00 -4.04
N ASN A 91 14.83 -27.03 -4.84
CA ASN A 91 15.70 -28.14 -4.51
C ASN A 91 17.10 -27.87 -5.11
N LEU A 92 18.15 -27.83 -4.28
CA LEU A 92 19.52 -27.60 -4.74
C LEU A 92 20.32 -28.90 -4.95
N SER A 93 19.69 -30.07 -4.82
CA SER A 93 20.35 -31.35 -5.02
C SER A 93 20.17 -31.91 -6.43
N THR A 94 21.00 -32.90 -6.74
CA THR A 94 20.94 -33.70 -7.97
C THR A 94 19.85 -34.78 -7.95
N GLU A 95 19.18 -34.96 -6.81
CA GLU A 95 18.14 -35.97 -6.58
C GLU A 95 16.78 -35.30 -6.34
N GLU A 96 15.70 -36.07 -6.39
CA GLU A 96 14.39 -35.59 -5.95
C GLU A 96 14.42 -35.39 -4.42
N ALA A 97 13.78 -34.33 -3.95
CA ALA A 97 13.67 -34.04 -2.54
C ALA A 97 12.27 -33.54 -2.18
N SER A 98 11.86 -33.81 -0.95
CA SER A 98 10.62 -33.31 -0.38
C SER A 98 10.86 -32.56 0.92
N SER A 99 9.98 -31.62 1.21
CA SER A 99 9.97 -30.90 2.48
C SER A 99 8.55 -30.46 2.82
N MET A 100 8.26 -30.40 4.11
CA MET A 100 6.99 -29.87 4.62
C MET A 100 7.09 -28.36 4.75
N ILE A 101 6.35 -27.62 3.93
CA ILE A 101 6.11 -26.19 4.12
C ILE A 101 5.09 -26.05 5.24
N GLN A 102 5.40 -25.24 6.25
CA GLN A 102 4.42 -24.81 7.24
C GLN A 102 4.46 -23.28 7.33
N ILE A 103 3.29 -22.66 7.31
CA ILE A 103 3.13 -21.23 7.50
C ILE A 103 2.23 -21.04 8.72
N THR A 104 2.66 -20.19 9.64
CA THR A 104 1.96 -19.94 10.90
C THR A 104 1.76 -18.45 11.13
N ASN A 105 0.73 -18.12 11.91
CA ASN A 105 0.56 -16.81 12.55
C ASN A 105 0.50 -16.98 14.08
N LEU A 106 0.07 -15.95 14.82
CA LEU A 106 -0.07 -16.03 16.28
C LEU A 106 -1.15 -17.01 16.76
N SER A 107 -2.12 -17.35 15.93
CA SER A 107 -3.19 -18.32 16.24
C SER A 107 -2.79 -19.76 15.98
N GLY A 108 -1.68 -20.00 15.27
CA GLY A 108 -1.18 -21.33 14.95
C GLY A 108 -0.90 -21.52 13.46
N GLU A 109 -1.01 -22.75 13.00
CA GLU A 109 -0.78 -23.12 11.59
C GLU A 109 -1.92 -22.60 10.71
N ILE A 110 -1.56 -21.86 9.66
CA ILE A 110 -2.49 -21.32 8.66
C ILE A 110 -2.39 -22.03 7.31
N TYR A 111 -1.28 -22.73 7.06
CA TYR A 111 -1.09 -23.55 5.86
C TYR A 111 0.00 -24.59 6.09
N SER A 112 -0.20 -25.80 5.57
CA SER A 112 0.81 -26.85 5.56
C SER A 112 0.68 -27.70 4.30
N GLU A 113 1.81 -27.95 3.63
CA GLU A 113 1.87 -28.82 2.45
C GLU A 113 3.24 -29.48 2.31
N THR A 114 3.25 -30.77 2.00
CA THR A 114 4.47 -31.45 1.57
C THR A 114 4.70 -31.17 0.10
N VAL A 115 5.75 -30.39 -0.21
CA VAL A 115 6.18 -30.20 -1.59
C VAL A 115 7.15 -31.31 -1.99
N MET A 116 7.03 -31.77 -3.23
CA MET A 116 8.00 -32.65 -3.89
C MET A 116 8.61 -31.88 -5.06
N LEU A 117 9.94 -31.82 -5.10
CA LEU A 117 10.68 -31.06 -6.10
C LEU A 117 11.67 -31.96 -6.82
N GLU A 118 11.65 -31.89 -8.16
CA GLU A 118 12.66 -32.54 -8.99
C GLU A 118 14.05 -31.95 -8.74
N LYS A 119 15.08 -32.62 -9.28
CA LYS A 119 16.47 -32.14 -9.19
C LYS A 119 16.60 -30.71 -9.73
N PHE A 120 17.26 -29.84 -8.97
CA PHE A 120 17.43 -28.43 -9.32
C PHE A 120 16.13 -27.67 -9.65
N GLU A 121 14.97 -28.21 -9.27
CA GLU A 121 13.70 -27.55 -9.55
C GLU A 121 13.53 -26.32 -8.66
N SER A 122 12.95 -25.27 -9.24
CA SER A 122 12.59 -24.05 -8.55
C SER A 122 11.18 -23.63 -8.96
N LYS A 123 10.33 -23.31 -7.98
CA LYS A 123 8.95 -22.88 -8.19
C LYS A 123 8.65 -21.62 -7.37
N ILE A 124 7.81 -20.75 -7.92
CA ILE A 124 7.20 -19.65 -7.17
C ILE A 124 5.83 -20.14 -6.69
N VAL A 125 5.59 -20.03 -5.39
CA VAL A 125 4.33 -20.39 -4.75
C VAL A 125 3.57 -19.10 -4.44
N ASN A 126 2.31 -19.03 -4.86
CA ASN A 126 1.41 -17.92 -4.56
C ASN A 126 0.19 -18.49 -3.82
N LEU A 127 0.00 -18.08 -2.56
CA LEU A 127 -1.09 -18.53 -1.72
C LEU A 127 -2.04 -17.36 -1.46
N GLN A 128 -3.25 -17.45 -2.00
CA GLN A 128 -4.31 -16.50 -1.70
C GLN A 128 -5.01 -16.89 -0.41
N ARG A 129 -5.24 -15.92 0.46
CA ARG A 129 -5.97 -16.11 1.72
C ARG A 129 -6.71 -14.86 2.15
N THR A 130 -7.70 -15.05 2.99
CA THR A 130 -8.37 -13.95 3.70
C THR A 130 -7.58 -13.61 4.97
N VAL A 131 -7.41 -12.32 5.22
CA VAL A 131 -6.69 -11.77 6.37
C VAL A 131 -7.51 -11.90 7.64
N GLU A 132 -6.85 -12.30 8.71
CA GLU A 132 -7.38 -12.36 10.07
C GLU A 132 -6.65 -11.36 10.99
N ALA A 133 -7.28 -11.00 12.11
CA ALA A 133 -6.72 -10.05 13.07
C ALA A 133 -5.35 -10.46 13.65
N HIS A 134 -5.03 -11.76 13.65
CA HIS A 134 -3.81 -12.33 14.24
C HIS A 134 -2.65 -12.50 13.24
N ASP A 135 -2.80 -11.98 12.01
CA ASP A 135 -1.83 -12.11 10.92
C ASP A 135 -0.67 -11.10 10.94
N GLY A 136 -0.52 -10.32 12.02
CA GLY A 136 0.52 -9.28 12.09
C GLY A 136 1.95 -9.79 11.89
N VAL A 137 2.21 -11.06 12.22
CA VAL A 137 3.45 -11.76 11.87
C VAL A 137 3.11 -13.11 11.25
N ILE A 138 3.61 -13.35 10.05
CA ILE A 138 3.49 -14.62 9.34
C ILE A 138 4.87 -15.26 9.24
N SER A 139 5.01 -16.45 9.78
CA SER A 139 6.28 -17.19 9.86
C SER A 139 6.27 -18.39 8.92
N PHE A 140 7.39 -18.60 8.23
CA PHE A 140 7.58 -19.66 7.25
C PHE A 140 8.59 -20.68 7.77
N PHE A 141 8.22 -21.95 7.68
CA PHE A 141 9.02 -23.08 8.14
C PHE A 141 9.15 -24.13 7.04
N LEU A 142 10.28 -24.84 7.06
CA LEU A 142 10.48 -26.07 6.30
C LEU A 142 10.88 -27.18 7.25
N ASP A 143 10.10 -28.26 7.30
CA ASP A 143 10.22 -29.37 8.26
C ASP A 143 10.33 -28.88 9.71
N SER A 144 9.44 -27.94 10.10
CA SER A 144 9.42 -27.31 11.42
C SER A 144 10.67 -26.47 11.78
N VAL A 145 11.58 -26.23 10.83
CA VAL A 145 12.71 -25.29 11.01
C VAL A 145 12.32 -23.91 10.48
N PRO A 146 12.45 -22.82 11.26
CA PRO A 146 12.10 -21.48 10.82
C PRO A 146 13.04 -20.98 9.72
N TYR A 147 12.49 -20.39 8.67
CA TYR A 147 13.25 -19.78 7.58
C TYR A 147 13.16 -18.26 7.62
N SER A 148 11.95 -17.73 7.71
CA SER A 148 11.71 -16.28 7.64
C SER A 148 10.38 -15.94 8.30
N SER A 149 10.19 -14.65 8.56
CA SER A 149 8.91 -14.08 8.95
C SER A 149 8.70 -12.78 8.21
N ILE A 150 7.46 -12.52 7.81
CA ILE A 150 7.03 -11.23 7.30
C ILE A 150 6.14 -10.55 8.33
N LYS A 151 6.19 -9.22 8.37
CA LYS A 151 5.31 -8.40 9.20
C LYS A 151 4.25 -7.77 8.32
N LEU A 152 2.99 -7.86 8.73
CA LEU A 152 1.88 -7.20 8.07
C LEU A 152 1.39 -6.05 8.94
N ASN A 153 0.97 -4.97 8.30
CA ASN A 153 0.21 -3.93 8.98
C ASN A 153 -1.28 -4.33 8.97
N ILE A 154 -1.74 -4.91 10.09
CA ILE A 154 -3.15 -5.26 10.28
C ILE A 154 -3.90 -4.06 10.84
N ARG A 155 -4.66 -3.39 9.98
CA ARG A 155 -5.50 -2.24 10.34
C ARG A 155 -6.78 -2.68 11.06
N SER A 156 -7.45 -1.73 11.70
CA SER A 156 -8.76 -1.96 12.34
C SER A 156 -9.79 -2.47 11.32
N LYS A 157 -10.75 -3.28 11.77
CA LYS A 157 -11.88 -3.71 10.93
C LYS A 157 -12.71 -2.52 10.42
N ASP A 158 -12.79 -1.46 11.23
CA ASP A 158 -13.52 -0.24 10.90
C ASP A 158 -12.67 0.74 10.06
N SER A 159 -11.43 0.38 9.70
CA SER A 159 -10.61 1.21 8.83
C SER A 159 -11.16 1.26 7.40
N LEU A 160 -10.99 2.42 6.77
CA LEU A 160 -11.39 2.66 5.39
C LEU A 160 -10.24 2.42 4.41
N ASN A 161 -10.60 2.02 3.21
CA ASN A 161 -9.80 2.04 2.00
C ASN A 161 -10.23 3.23 1.16
N VAL A 162 -9.40 4.26 1.15
CA VAL A 162 -9.62 5.49 0.42
C VAL A 162 -8.80 5.44 -0.87
N LEU A 163 -9.47 5.57 -2.00
CA LEU A 163 -8.86 5.62 -3.32
C LEU A 163 -9.01 7.03 -3.91
N LEU A 164 -7.90 7.67 -4.23
CA LEU A 164 -7.88 8.90 -5.03
C LEU A 164 -7.71 8.54 -6.51
N ASP A 165 -8.62 9.00 -7.35
CA ASP A 165 -8.44 8.95 -8.80
C ASP A 165 -7.36 9.95 -9.23
N ARG A 166 -6.39 9.47 -10.00
CA ARG A 166 -5.36 10.26 -10.70
C ARG A 166 -5.35 9.97 -12.21
N SER A 167 -6.25 9.09 -12.67
CA SER A 167 -6.20 8.57 -14.04
C SER A 167 -6.66 9.57 -15.10
N HIS A 168 -7.31 10.67 -14.70
CA HIS A 168 -7.92 11.66 -15.61
C HIS A 168 -7.21 13.03 -15.63
N VAL A 169 -5.92 13.09 -15.29
CA VAL A 169 -5.11 14.34 -15.28
C VAL A 169 -5.73 15.39 -14.34
N ASN A 170 -5.90 14.96 -13.10
CA ASN A 170 -6.59 15.72 -12.05
C ASN A 170 -5.67 16.81 -11.49
N TYR A 171 -6.19 18.04 -11.38
CA TYR A 171 -5.42 19.29 -11.16
C TYR A 171 -4.55 19.29 -9.90
N ALA A 172 -5.12 18.84 -8.77
CA ALA A 172 -4.54 18.96 -7.44
C ALA A 172 -4.09 17.62 -6.84
N SER A 173 -4.02 16.55 -7.64
CA SER A 173 -3.71 15.20 -7.13
C SER A 173 -2.34 15.07 -6.48
N ASP A 174 -1.39 15.95 -6.81
CA ASP A 174 -0.01 15.91 -6.30
C ASP A 174 0.18 16.72 -5.00
N ARG A 175 -0.86 17.42 -4.51
CA ARG A 175 -0.82 18.30 -3.32
C ARG A 175 -1.67 17.77 -2.17
N ARG A 176 -1.54 16.48 -1.85
CA ARG A 176 -2.39 15.80 -0.85
C ARG A 176 -1.58 14.97 0.14
N GLY A 177 -0.30 15.32 0.35
CA GLY A 177 0.57 14.57 1.26
C GLY A 177 0.13 14.64 2.72
N LYS A 178 -0.43 15.78 3.15
CA LYS A 178 -1.02 15.92 4.50
C LYS A 178 -2.29 15.09 4.64
N PHE A 179 -3.10 15.00 3.58
CA PHE A 179 -4.32 14.18 3.58
C PHE A 179 -3.99 12.70 3.67
N GLU A 180 -3.02 12.22 2.89
CA GLU A 180 -2.49 10.86 2.99
C GLU A 180 -2.00 10.56 4.41
N ALA A 181 -1.10 11.39 4.95
CA ALA A 181 -0.57 11.21 6.29
C ALA A 181 -1.68 11.19 7.36
N LEU A 182 -2.66 12.10 7.27
CA LEU A 182 -3.78 12.17 8.20
C LEU A 182 -4.64 10.89 8.15
N LEU A 183 -4.91 10.34 6.97
CA LEU A 183 -5.66 9.09 6.83
C LEU A 183 -4.88 7.90 7.41
N GLU A 184 -3.59 7.81 7.12
CA GLU A 184 -2.72 6.73 7.63
C GLU A 184 -2.55 6.79 9.15
N GLU A 185 -2.39 7.99 9.73
CA GLU A 185 -2.34 8.20 11.18
C GLU A 185 -3.63 7.76 11.88
N ASN A 186 -4.78 7.94 11.22
CA ASN A 186 -6.08 7.44 11.69
C ASN A 186 -6.31 5.94 11.37
N GLY A 187 -5.31 5.25 10.84
CA GLY A 187 -5.35 3.81 10.58
C GLY A 187 -6.11 3.41 9.32
N HIS A 188 -6.42 4.36 8.43
CA HIS A 188 -6.98 4.10 7.11
C HIS A 188 -5.87 3.80 6.09
N LYS A 189 -6.26 3.28 4.93
CA LYS A 189 -5.35 3.08 3.81
C LYS A 189 -5.70 4.10 2.75
N TYR A 190 -4.70 4.86 2.37
CA TYR A 190 -4.76 5.72 1.21
C TYR A 190 -4.09 5.02 0.02
N SER A 191 -4.67 5.18 -1.16
CA SER A 191 -4.11 4.65 -2.40
C SER A 191 -4.52 5.53 -3.57
N THR A 192 -3.75 5.46 -4.65
CA THR A 192 -4.03 6.23 -5.87
C THR A 192 -4.27 5.30 -7.05
N ALA A 193 -5.18 5.70 -7.94
CA ALA A 193 -5.40 5.04 -9.22
C ALA A 193 -4.84 5.89 -10.36
N ASP A 194 -3.67 5.52 -10.87
CA ASP A 194 -3.04 6.20 -12.02
C ASP A 194 -3.56 5.69 -13.37
N ARG A 195 -4.46 4.69 -13.34
CA ARG A 195 -5.03 4.07 -14.53
C ARG A 195 -6.54 3.96 -14.39
N ILE A 196 -7.18 3.93 -15.54
CA ILE A 196 -8.62 3.74 -15.70
C ILE A 196 -9.07 2.45 -15.00
N PHE A 197 -10.12 2.59 -14.18
CA PHE A 197 -10.72 1.49 -13.43
C PHE A 197 -11.16 0.32 -14.31
N LYS A 198 -10.91 -0.89 -13.84
CA LYS A 198 -11.46 -2.13 -14.37
C LYS A 198 -12.50 -2.71 -13.42
N GLU A 199 -13.32 -3.60 -13.97
CA GLU A 199 -14.29 -4.35 -13.18
C GLU A 199 -13.61 -5.05 -12.00
N GLY A 200 -14.17 -4.88 -10.81
CA GLY A 200 -13.67 -5.44 -9.56
C GLY A 200 -12.61 -4.63 -8.82
N GLU A 201 -12.03 -3.58 -9.43
CA GLU A 201 -10.98 -2.77 -8.77
C GLU A 201 -11.52 -1.94 -7.59
N LEU A 202 -12.81 -1.63 -7.58
CA LEU A 202 -13.46 -0.91 -6.47
C LEU A 202 -14.07 -1.83 -5.40
N ASN A 203 -13.96 -3.16 -5.54
CA ASN A 203 -14.65 -4.11 -4.64
C ASN A 203 -14.17 -4.06 -3.19
N THR A 204 -12.94 -3.62 -2.95
CA THR A 204 -12.37 -3.47 -1.61
C THR A 204 -12.26 -2.02 -1.18
N ILE A 205 -12.71 -1.07 -2.01
CA ILE A 205 -12.63 0.36 -1.71
C ILE A 205 -13.87 0.73 -0.88
N ASP A 206 -13.69 1.59 0.11
CA ASP A 206 -14.78 2.13 0.91
C ASP A 206 -15.13 3.57 0.46
N VAL A 207 -14.10 4.36 0.10
CA VAL A 207 -14.25 5.75 -0.36
C VAL A 207 -13.48 5.97 -1.66
N LEU A 208 -14.15 6.50 -2.68
CA LEU A 208 -13.56 6.93 -3.94
C LEU A 208 -13.62 8.46 -4.05
N ILE A 209 -12.48 9.10 -4.26
CA ILE A 209 -12.37 10.55 -4.46
C ILE A 209 -11.99 10.82 -5.90
N ILE A 210 -12.79 11.62 -6.59
CA ILE A 210 -12.59 12.02 -7.99
C ILE A 210 -12.53 13.55 -8.05
N PRO A 211 -11.32 14.14 -8.03
CA PRO A 211 -11.18 15.54 -8.38
C PRO A 211 -11.54 15.73 -9.85
N LEU A 212 -12.25 16.81 -10.17
CA LEU A 212 -12.45 17.19 -11.55
C LEU A 212 -11.09 17.47 -12.22
N PRO A 213 -10.95 17.16 -13.53
CA PRO A 213 -9.72 17.42 -14.26
C PRO A 213 -9.33 18.91 -14.24
N GLY A 214 -8.04 19.19 -14.42
CA GLY A 214 -7.55 20.58 -14.56
C GLY A 214 -7.45 21.05 -16.01
N ALA A 215 -6.99 22.28 -16.19
CA ALA A 215 -6.66 22.86 -17.49
C ALA A 215 -5.42 22.19 -18.12
N GLY A 216 -4.54 21.60 -17.30
CA GLY A 216 -3.30 20.93 -17.73
C GLY A 216 -3.51 19.63 -18.53
N GLY A 217 -2.50 19.24 -19.32
CA GLY A 217 -2.50 18.00 -20.12
C GLY A 217 -2.91 18.21 -21.59
N SER A 218 -2.23 17.52 -22.50
CA SER A 218 -2.35 17.75 -23.96
C SER A 218 -3.49 16.97 -24.63
N PHE A 219 -4.17 16.06 -23.92
CA PHE A 219 -5.22 15.21 -24.48
C PHE A 219 -6.50 15.24 -23.65
N GLU A 220 -7.47 16.06 -24.06
CA GLU A 220 -8.81 16.17 -23.45
C GLU A 220 -9.53 14.83 -23.29
N ARG A 221 -9.29 13.87 -24.20
CA ARG A 221 -9.89 12.53 -24.10
C ARG A 221 -9.46 11.75 -22.86
N LEU A 222 -8.27 12.02 -22.31
CA LEU A 222 -7.82 11.37 -21.08
C LEU A 222 -8.52 11.92 -19.85
N LYS A 223 -9.08 13.13 -19.94
CA LYS A 223 -9.85 13.78 -18.87
C LYS A 223 -11.32 13.33 -18.85
N MET A 224 -11.80 12.74 -19.93
CA MET A 224 -13.20 12.32 -20.07
C MET A 224 -13.45 11.01 -19.32
N LEU A 225 -14.51 10.99 -18.52
CA LEU A 225 -14.97 9.75 -17.90
C LEU A 225 -15.65 8.86 -18.94
N MET A 226 -15.09 7.68 -19.21
CA MET A 226 -15.69 6.75 -20.18
C MET A 226 -16.97 6.11 -19.61
N PRO A 227 -17.96 5.75 -20.46
CA PRO A 227 -19.21 5.15 -19.98
C PRO A 227 -19.02 3.88 -19.13
N GLN A 228 -18.02 3.05 -19.46
CA GLN A 228 -17.71 1.85 -18.68
C GLN A 228 -17.20 2.18 -17.27
N GLN A 229 -16.39 3.24 -17.13
CA GLN A 229 -15.93 3.70 -15.82
C GLN A 229 -17.07 4.31 -15.02
N ALA A 230 -17.93 5.11 -15.66
CA ALA A 230 -19.12 5.65 -15.03
C ALA A 230 -20.00 4.54 -14.45
N GLU A 231 -20.18 3.43 -15.19
CA GLU A 231 -20.93 2.27 -14.69
C GLU A 231 -20.23 1.61 -13.49
N ILE A 232 -18.91 1.42 -13.54
CA ILE A 232 -18.14 0.86 -12.41
C ILE A 232 -18.30 1.71 -11.15
N ILE A 233 -18.18 3.04 -11.28
CA ILE A 233 -18.35 3.98 -10.16
C ILE A 233 -19.79 3.92 -9.63
N LYS A 234 -20.78 3.89 -10.52
CA LYS A 234 -22.19 3.80 -10.15
C LYS A 234 -22.47 2.52 -9.38
N GLN A 235 -21.96 1.37 -9.82
CA GLN A 235 -22.10 0.10 -9.10
C GLN A 235 -21.40 0.12 -7.74
N PHE A 236 -20.23 0.77 -7.65
CA PHE A 236 -19.53 0.96 -6.38
C PHE A 236 -20.40 1.71 -5.35
N VAL A 237 -21.00 2.84 -5.74
CA VAL A 237 -21.88 3.60 -4.83
C VAL A 237 -23.17 2.81 -4.53
N LEU A 238 -23.77 2.17 -5.54
CA LEU A 238 -24.97 1.35 -5.37
C LEU A 238 -24.79 0.28 -4.28
N ASN A 239 -23.59 -0.29 -4.18
CA ASN A 239 -23.21 -1.35 -3.25
C ASN A 239 -22.69 -0.85 -1.89
N GLY A 240 -22.83 0.44 -1.58
CA GLY A 240 -22.48 0.99 -0.27
C GLY A 240 -21.22 1.86 -0.24
N GLY A 241 -20.52 2.02 -1.37
CA GLY A 241 -19.36 2.88 -1.47
C GLY A 241 -19.70 4.37 -1.28
N THR A 242 -18.72 5.13 -0.77
CA THR A 242 -18.81 6.60 -0.73
C THR A 242 -18.06 7.20 -1.90
N LEU A 243 -18.74 7.95 -2.76
CA LEU A 243 -18.14 8.72 -3.83
C LEU A 243 -18.02 10.19 -3.42
N ILE A 244 -16.85 10.79 -3.62
CA ILE A 244 -16.63 12.21 -3.40
C ILE A 244 -16.12 12.81 -4.72
N ILE A 245 -16.86 13.73 -5.32
CA ILE A 245 -16.40 14.50 -6.48
C ILE A 245 -16.07 15.90 -6.01
N THR A 246 -14.87 16.39 -6.31
CA THR A 246 -14.44 17.74 -5.93
C THR A 246 -14.22 18.60 -7.17
N GLY A 247 -14.64 19.86 -7.13
CA GLY A 247 -14.23 20.85 -8.12
C GLY A 247 -12.71 21.05 -8.12
N SER A 248 -12.20 21.67 -9.18
CA SER A 248 -10.76 21.89 -9.37
C SER A 248 -10.35 23.36 -9.35
N GLY A 249 -11.29 24.30 -9.42
CA GLY A 249 -10.99 25.74 -9.58
C GLY A 249 -10.33 26.12 -10.91
N ASP A 250 -10.20 25.15 -11.82
CA ASP A 250 -9.50 25.27 -13.10
C ASP A 250 -10.50 25.29 -14.26
N GLU A 251 -10.08 25.80 -15.42
CA GLU A 251 -10.90 25.76 -16.64
C GLU A 251 -11.01 24.32 -17.19
N ILE A 252 -12.24 23.83 -17.33
CA ILE A 252 -12.55 22.50 -17.85
C ILE A 252 -13.39 22.66 -19.10
N SER A 253 -13.07 21.90 -20.15
CA SER A 253 -13.89 21.92 -21.37
C SER A 253 -15.30 21.41 -21.11
N SER A 254 -16.28 21.96 -21.83
CA SER A 254 -17.69 21.56 -21.71
C SER A 254 -17.90 20.07 -21.98
N ASP A 255 -17.11 19.50 -22.89
CA ASP A 255 -17.21 18.10 -23.27
C ASP A 255 -16.70 17.17 -22.16
N VAL A 256 -15.61 17.53 -21.48
CA VAL A 256 -15.12 16.80 -20.31
C VAL A 256 -16.13 16.90 -19.17
N LEU A 257 -16.57 18.10 -18.84
CA LEU A 257 -17.52 18.34 -17.75
C LEU A 257 -18.86 17.62 -17.97
N ALA A 258 -19.31 17.51 -19.23
CA ALA A 258 -20.50 16.77 -19.60
C ALA A 258 -20.41 15.27 -19.21
N THR A 259 -19.22 14.66 -19.23
CA THR A 259 -19.07 13.24 -18.85
C THR A 259 -19.28 13.02 -17.35
N TYR A 260 -18.79 13.91 -16.49
CA TYR A 260 -19.01 13.86 -15.04
C TYR A 260 -20.45 14.22 -14.67
N ASN A 261 -21.00 15.27 -15.28
CA ASN A 261 -22.40 15.64 -15.08
C ASN A 261 -23.36 14.53 -15.51
N LYS A 262 -23.03 13.79 -16.58
CA LYS A 262 -23.81 12.63 -16.99
C LYS A 262 -23.79 11.51 -15.95
N LEU A 263 -22.64 11.23 -15.31
CA LEU A 263 -22.59 10.28 -14.20
C LEU A 263 -23.51 10.72 -13.04
N ILE A 264 -23.46 12.00 -12.67
CA ILE A 264 -24.29 12.58 -11.60
C ILE A 264 -25.78 12.47 -11.95
N GLU A 265 -26.16 12.83 -13.18
CA GLU A 265 -27.53 12.73 -13.71
C GLU A 265 -28.02 11.27 -13.74
N GLU A 266 -27.18 10.33 -14.17
CA GLU A 266 -27.50 8.89 -14.20
C GLU A 266 -27.71 8.31 -12.78
N MET A 267 -27.16 8.94 -11.75
CA MET A 267 -27.45 8.62 -10.34
C MET A 267 -28.70 9.33 -9.81
N GLY A 268 -29.40 10.12 -10.63
CA GLY A 268 -30.62 10.83 -10.25
C GLY A 268 -30.39 12.07 -9.40
N ILE A 269 -29.15 12.58 -9.35
CA ILE A 269 -28.78 13.77 -8.59
C ILE A 269 -28.97 14.99 -9.48
N SER A 270 -29.67 16.02 -8.98
CA SER A 270 -29.99 17.23 -9.74
C SER A 270 -28.83 18.23 -9.83
N ASN A 271 -27.75 18.01 -9.08
CA ASN A 271 -26.61 18.88 -9.08
C ASN A 271 -25.86 18.83 -10.40
N ARG A 272 -25.24 19.95 -10.75
CA ARG A 272 -24.46 20.05 -11.98
C ARG A 272 -23.29 20.99 -11.79
N TYR A 273 -22.11 20.54 -12.22
CA TYR A 273 -20.97 21.43 -12.35
C TYR A 273 -21.08 22.26 -13.62
N GLU A 274 -20.82 23.56 -13.51
CA GLU A 274 -20.69 24.50 -14.63
C GLU A 274 -19.24 25.04 -14.73
N ALA A 275 -19.01 25.94 -15.68
CA ALA A 275 -17.69 26.53 -15.91
C ALA A 275 -17.22 27.34 -14.68
N THR A 276 -15.90 27.47 -14.57
CA THR A 276 -15.14 27.95 -13.39
C THR A 276 -15.59 29.31 -12.84
N ILE A 277 -15.51 29.46 -11.50
CA ILE A 277 -15.75 30.74 -10.81
C ILE A 277 -14.43 31.40 -10.38
N THR A 278 -13.56 30.71 -9.64
CA THR A 278 -12.29 31.25 -9.12
C THR A 278 -11.22 30.17 -8.89
N GLY A 279 -9.95 30.48 -9.15
CA GLY A 279 -8.80 29.62 -8.81
C GLY A 279 -8.14 29.93 -7.46
N GLU A 280 -8.80 30.72 -6.61
CA GLU A 280 -8.30 31.13 -5.29
C GLU A 280 -8.95 30.31 -4.17
N GLU A 281 -8.27 30.22 -3.02
CA GLU A 281 -8.84 29.64 -1.80
C GLU A 281 -10.10 30.39 -1.36
N THR A 282 -11.20 29.68 -1.13
CA THR A 282 -12.48 30.30 -0.78
C THR A 282 -13.21 29.47 0.28
N GLU A 283 -13.74 30.13 1.30
CA GLU A 283 -14.57 29.49 2.33
C GLU A 283 -16.05 29.55 1.94
N LEU A 284 -16.73 28.40 1.94
CA LEU A 284 -18.18 28.28 1.75
C LEU A 284 -18.76 27.36 2.82
N ASP A 285 -19.78 27.82 3.53
CA ASP A 285 -20.48 27.09 4.59
C ASP A 285 -19.54 26.47 5.66
N GLY A 286 -18.44 27.18 5.98
CA GLY A 286 -17.46 26.75 6.98
C GLY A 286 -16.45 25.71 6.49
N ILE A 287 -16.38 25.44 5.18
CA ILE A 287 -15.38 24.58 4.55
C ILE A 287 -14.49 25.46 3.67
N LEU A 288 -13.18 25.33 3.84
CA LEU A 288 -12.20 26.03 2.99
C LEU A 288 -11.86 25.16 1.78
N PHE A 289 -12.00 25.71 0.58
CA PHE A 289 -11.72 25.01 -0.67
C PHE A 289 -10.53 25.63 -1.39
N ASP A 290 -9.67 24.79 -1.97
CA ASP A 290 -8.67 25.19 -2.94
C ASP A 290 -9.30 25.22 -4.34
N GLY A 291 -9.59 26.44 -4.82
CA GLY A 291 -10.29 26.68 -6.08
C GLY A 291 -11.78 26.31 -6.05
N LEU A 292 -12.59 26.96 -6.89
CA LEU A 292 -14.03 26.71 -7.02
C LEU A 292 -14.47 26.54 -8.48
N SER A 293 -15.12 25.41 -8.74
CA SER A 293 -16.02 25.19 -9.85
C SER A 293 -17.44 25.64 -9.46
N ASP A 294 -18.21 26.15 -10.42
CA ASP A 294 -19.63 26.44 -10.17
C ASP A 294 -20.38 25.13 -10.00
N LEU A 295 -21.11 24.98 -8.89
CA LEU A 295 -21.91 23.80 -8.59
C LEU A 295 -23.35 24.24 -8.34
N GLN A 296 -24.21 24.00 -9.31
CA GLN A 296 -25.64 24.26 -9.19
C GLN A 296 -26.30 23.13 -8.41
N GLY A 297 -27.11 23.45 -7.40
CA GLY A 297 -27.85 22.48 -6.58
C GLY A 297 -27.98 22.90 -5.12
N GLU A 298 -28.89 22.25 -4.37
CA GLU A 298 -29.22 22.66 -2.98
C GLU A 298 -28.49 21.84 -1.90
N SER A 299 -27.90 20.69 -2.23
CA SER A 299 -27.20 19.81 -1.29
C SER A 299 -25.86 19.37 -1.86
N ILE A 300 -24.88 19.14 -0.97
CA ILE A 300 -23.58 18.55 -1.27
C ILE A 300 -23.51 17.06 -0.94
N ASP A 301 -24.58 16.49 -0.39
CA ASP A 301 -24.66 15.13 0.15
C ASP A 301 -25.94 14.45 -0.36
N HIS A 302 -25.77 13.28 -0.98
CA HIS A 302 -26.82 12.55 -1.68
C HIS A 302 -26.73 11.06 -1.39
N GLU A 303 -27.88 10.40 -1.24
CA GLU A 303 -27.95 8.94 -1.19
C GLU A 303 -28.11 8.36 -2.59
N TYR A 304 -27.39 7.27 -2.88
CA TYR A 304 -27.59 6.50 -4.10
C TYR A 304 -27.39 5.01 -3.80
N GLY A 305 -28.47 4.23 -3.93
CA GLY A 305 -28.47 2.83 -3.53
C GLY A 305 -28.21 2.67 -2.03
N GLN A 306 -27.16 1.93 -1.67
CA GLN A 306 -26.73 1.74 -0.28
C GLN A 306 -25.60 2.72 0.12
N GLY A 307 -25.06 3.48 -0.83
CA GLY A 307 -23.92 4.36 -0.64
C GLY A 307 -24.29 5.84 -0.64
N ARG A 308 -23.25 6.67 -0.66
CA ARG A 308 -23.37 8.14 -0.58
C ARG A 308 -22.52 8.81 -1.65
N VAL A 309 -23.00 9.96 -2.14
CA VAL A 309 -22.30 10.81 -3.10
C VAL A 309 -22.16 12.21 -2.48
N PHE A 310 -20.93 12.67 -2.35
CA PHE A 310 -20.60 14.03 -1.96
C PHE A 310 -20.11 14.82 -3.17
N LEU A 311 -20.67 16.01 -3.36
CA LEU A 311 -20.30 16.92 -4.44
C LEU A 311 -19.81 18.22 -3.83
N PHE A 312 -18.53 18.53 -3.99
CA PHE A 312 -17.91 19.75 -3.47
C PHE A 312 -17.60 20.72 -4.60
N PRO A 313 -17.92 22.02 -4.45
CA PRO A 313 -17.62 23.03 -5.47
C PRO A 313 -16.12 23.22 -5.67
N GLY A 314 -15.28 22.87 -4.69
CA GLY A 314 -13.83 22.91 -4.78
C GLY A 314 -13.17 21.71 -4.11
N ASP A 315 -11.84 21.74 -3.98
CA ASP A 315 -11.08 20.67 -3.33
C ASP A 315 -10.77 21.00 -1.86
N PRO A 316 -11.42 20.36 -0.87
CA PRO A 316 -11.17 20.62 0.54
C PRO A 316 -10.02 19.79 1.13
N PHE A 317 -9.34 18.99 0.31
CA PHE A 317 -8.37 17.99 0.77
C PHE A 317 -6.94 18.29 0.36
N THR A 318 -6.67 19.44 -0.27
CA THR A 318 -5.31 19.83 -0.63
C THR A 318 -4.51 20.26 0.60
N ASP A 319 -3.19 20.17 0.52
CA ASP A 319 -2.27 20.50 1.61
C ASP A 319 -2.40 21.96 2.08
N ASP A 320 -2.92 22.84 1.23
CA ASP A 320 -3.10 24.27 1.49
C ASP A 320 -4.31 24.52 2.43
N VAL A 321 -5.39 23.74 2.27
CA VAL A 321 -6.65 23.98 3.00
C VAL A 321 -6.99 22.94 4.06
N ILE A 322 -6.42 21.74 4.00
CA ILE A 322 -6.84 20.60 4.83
C ILE A 322 -6.76 20.85 6.34
N ASP A 323 -5.77 21.62 6.81
CA ASP A 323 -5.59 21.94 8.23
C ASP A 323 -6.78 22.73 8.80
N HIS A 324 -7.52 23.44 7.94
CA HIS A 324 -8.73 24.17 8.30
C HIS A 324 -10.01 23.31 8.25
N ASN A 325 -9.94 22.12 7.63
CA ASN A 325 -11.10 21.28 7.34
C ASN A 325 -11.20 20.04 8.24
N SER A 326 -10.57 20.04 9.42
CA SER A 326 -10.53 18.87 10.31
C SER A 326 -11.90 18.27 10.67
N GLU A 327 -12.94 19.10 10.88
CA GLU A 327 -14.30 18.63 11.16
C GLU A 327 -14.92 17.90 9.96
N LEU A 328 -14.67 18.39 8.74
CA LEU A 328 -15.11 17.74 7.51
C LEU A 328 -14.45 16.37 7.35
N ILE A 329 -13.13 16.29 7.55
CA ILE A 329 -12.39 15.02 7.48
C ILE A 329 -12.97 14.02 8.48
N TYR A 330 -13.16 14.44 9.72
CA TYR A 330 -13.75 13.59 10.75
C TYR A 330 -15.14 13.08 10.39
N ARG A 331 -15.97 13.92 9.76
CA ARG A 331 -17.32 13.52 9.34
C ARG A 331 -17.30 12.52 8.19
N LEU A 332 -16.35 12.64 7.26
CA LEU A 332 -16.30 11.84 6.04
C LEU A 332 -15.58 10.50 6.22
N PHE A 333 -14.64 10.41 7.16
CA PHE A 333 -13.72 9.26 7.25
C PHE A 333 -13.74 8.52 8.60
N ARG A 334 -14.72 8.78 9.48
CA ARG A 334 -14.81 8.10 10.78
C ARG A 334 -15.61 6.80 10.75
#